data_AF-A0A5B6U9H9-F1
#
_entry.id   AF-A0A5B6U9H9-F1
#
_cell.length_a   1.000
_cell.length_b   1.000
_cell.length_c   1.000
_cell.angle_alpha   90.00
_cell.angle_beta   90.00
_cell.angle_gamma   90.00
#
_symmetry.space_group_name_H-M   'P 1'
#
loop_
_entity.id
_entity.type
_entity.pdbx_description
1 polymer ?
#
loop_
_entity_poly.entity_id
_entity_poly.type
_entity_poly.pdbx_seq_one_letter_code
_entity_poly.pdbx_strand_id
1 'polypeptide(L)'
;MTTAACFIIVSRNYIPIYEAEVGSAAKREDAAQLPQFILQAALDIVQDLAWTTSAMFLKAIDKFNGLVVSVYVTADHILNISKPIHFLHFIIHTRFMLLHDSRSDDGIKSFFQEVHELYIKSLLNPLYLPGSRITSSHFDTKVGALARKSL
;
A
#
# COMPACT_ATOMS: atom_id res chain seq x y z
N MET A 1 -4.51 -17.28 15.08
CA MET A 1 -3.10 -16.94 14.83
C MET A 1 -3.08 -16.25 13.49
N THR A 2 -2.92 -14.93 13.46
CA THR A 2 -2.87 -14.14 12.23
C THR A 2 -1.60 -14.50 11.48
N THR A 3 -1.76 -15.07 10.29
CA THR A 3 -0.65 -15.48 9.42
C THR A 3 0.00 -14.25 8.79
N ALA A 4 1.25 -14.37 8.35
CA ALA A 4 2.06 -13.26 7.82
C ALA A 4 1.26 -12.38 6.85
N ALA A 5 1.14 -11.09 7.18
CA ALA A 5 0.61 -10.10 6.25
C ALA A 5 1.77 -9.28 5.69
N CYS A 6 1.83 -9.10 4.37
CA CYS A 6 2.85 -8.27 3.73
C CYS A 6 2.18 -6.98 3.27
N PHE A 7 2.74 -5.85 3.68
CA PHE A 7 2.27 -4.54 3.27
C PHE A 7 3.34 -3.86 2.41
N ILE A 8 2.94 -3.38 1.23
CA ILE A 8 3.80 -2.62 0.34
C ILE A 8 3.15 -1.31 -0.08
N ILE A 9 3.99 -0.30 -0.33
CA ILE A 9 3.60 0.93 -1.01
C ILE A 9 4.34 0.96 -2.34
N VAL A 10 3.59 1.03 -3.42
CA VAL A 10 4.10 1.05 -4.79
C VAL A 10 3.89 2.44 -5.37
N SER A 11 4.97 3.03 -5.89
CA SER A 11 4.94 4.31 -6.59
C SER A 11 4.33 4.16 -7.99
N ARG A 12 4.03 5.29 -8.65
CA ARG A 12 3.51 5.36 -10.03
C ARG A 12 4.28 4.48 -11.03
N ASN A 13 5.59 4.38 -10.86
CA ASN A 13 6.46 3.67 -11.79
C ASN A 13 6.51 2.15 -11.54
N TYR A 14 5.56 1.59 -10.78
CA TYR A 14 5.53 0.17 -10.37
C TYR A 14 6.74 -0.24 -9.53
N ILE A 15 7.39 0.73 -8.87
CA ILE A 15 8.53 0.51 -8.00
C ILE A 15 8.04 0.49 -6.54
N PRO A 16 8.30 -0.56 -5.76
CA PRO A 16 8.00 -0.58 -4.33
C PRO A 16 8.90 0.43 -3.60
N ILE A 17 8.28 1.42 -2.97
CA ILE A 17 8.95 2.48 -2.20
C ILE A 17 8.95 2.20 -0.70
N TYR A 18 8.11 1.27 -0.24
CA TYR A 18 8.10 0.81 1.15
C TYR A 18 7.58 -0.63 1.21
N GLU A 19 8.11 -1.38 2.16
CA GLU A 19 7.76 -2.78 2.42
C GLU A 19 7.84 -3.01 3.93
N ALA A 20 6.81 -3.68 4.46
CA ALA A 20 6.75 -4.07 5.86
C ALA A 20 6.10 -5.45 6.00
N GLU A 21 6.72 -6.29 6.79
CA GLU A 21 6.07 -7.48 7.32
C GLU A 21 5.19 -7.08 8.51
N VAL A 22 3.94 -7.48 8.42
CA VAL A 22 2.88 -7.12 9.35
C VAL A 22 2.32 -8.42 9.94
N GLY A 23 2.32 -8.52 11.27
CA GLY A 23 1.84 -9.70 11.99
C GLY A 23 2.95 -10.52 12.64
N SER A 24 2.57 -11.66 13.24
CA SER A 24 3.43 -12.42 14.16
C SER A 24 4.07 -13.67 13.52
N ALA A 25 4.32 -13.65 12.22
CA ALA A 25 4.88 -14.82 11.56
C ALA A 25 6.38 -14.93 11.84
N ALA A 26 6.78 -16.09 12.37
CA ALA A 26 8.17 -16.51 12.38
C ALA A 26 8.72 -16.45 10.95
N LYS A 27 9.86 -15.78 10.77
CA LYS A 27 10.61 -15.72 9.51
C LYS A 27 10.67 -17.10 8.86
N ARG A 28 9.83 -17.36 7.85
CA ARG A 28 10.04 -18.48 6.92
C ARG A 28 10.95 -17.96 5.82
N GLU A 29 12.25 -18.09 6.05
CA GLU A 29 13.31 -17.65 5.12
C GLU A 29 13.12 -18.22 3.70
N ASP A 30 12.57 -19.43 3.57
CA ASP A 30 12.35 -20.09 2.27
C ASP A 30 11.23 -19.48 1.41
N ALA A 31 10.43 -18.55 1.95
CA ALA A 31 9.31 -17.93 1.22
C ALA A 31 9.28 -16.39 1.33
N ALA A 32 10.37 -15.75 1.77
CA ALA A 32 10.42 -14.31 1.98
C ALA A 32 10.03 -13.49 0.73
N GLN A 33 10.27 -14.02 -0.47
CA GLN A 33 9.96 -13.34 -1.74
C GLN A 33 8.56 -13.64 -2.28
N LEU A 34 7.87 -14.65 -1.75
CA LEU A 34 6.57 -15.08 -2.25
C LEU A 34 5.48 -14.00 -2.06
N PRO A 35 5.35 -13.33 -0.90
CA PRO A 35 4.38 -12.26 -0.73
C PRO A 35 4.58 -11.12 -1.74
N GLN A 36 5.84 -10.75 -2.00
CA GLN A 36 6.18 -9.72 -2.97
C GLN A 36 5.77 -10.13 -4.39
N PHE A 37 6.01 -11.39 -4.78
CA PHE A 37 5.59 -11.91 -6.07
C PHE A 37 4.06 -11.87 -6.24
N ILE A 38 3.30 -12.29 -5.22
CA ILE A 38 1.83 -12.26 -5.26
C ILE A 38 1.32 -10.83 -5.41
N LEU A 39 1.85 -9.90 -4.62
CA LEU A 39 1.44 -8.49 -4.68
C LEU A 39 1.80 -7.85 -6.03
N GLN A 40 2.96 -8.18 -6.60
CA GLN A 40 3.36 -7.70 -7.91
C GLN A 40 2.46 -8.26 -9.02
N ALA A 41 2.08 -9.54 -8.97
CA ALA A 41 1.17 -10.15 -9.94
C ALA A 41 -0.22 -9.51 -9.90
N ALA A 42 -0.66 -9.03 -8.74
CA ALA A 42 -1.95 -8.36 -8.59
C ALA A 42 -1.96 -6.90 -9.13
N LEU A 43 -0.82 -6.29 -9.44
CA LEU A 43 -0.76 -4.88 -9.87
C LEU A 43 -1.49 -4.60 -11.20
N ASP A 44 -1.50 -5.56 -12.11
CA ASP A 44 -2.20 -5.43 -13.39
C ASP A 44 -3.72 -5.33 -13.16
N ILE A 45 -4.25 -6.17 -12.27
CA ILE A 45 -5.66 -6.14 -11.85
C ILE A 45 -6.01 -4.81 -11.15
N VAL A 46 -5.12 -4.32 -10.27
CA VAL A 46 -5.29 -3.00 -9.62
C VAL A 46 -5.38 -1.89 -10.65
N GLN A 47 -4.55 -1.94 -11.70
CA GLN A 47 -4.51 -0.91 -12.71
C GLN A 47 -5.86 -0.83 -13.43
N ASP A 48 -6.43 -1.95 -13.86
CA ASP A 48 -7.71 -1.94 -14.56
C ASP A 48 -8.85 -1.46 -13.65
N LEU A 49 -8.88 -1.95 -12.40
CA LEU A 49 -9.91 -1.54 -11.42
C LEU A 49 -9.85 -0.06 -11.09
N ALA A 50 -8.66 0.50 -10.90
CA ALA A 50 -8.47 1.90 -10.52
C ALA A 50 -9.00 2.90 -11.56
N TRP A 51 -9.17 2.48 -12.82
CA TRP A 51 -9.74 3.30 -13.89
C TRP A 51 -11.28 3.24 -13.93
N THR A 52 -11.89 2.26 -13.25
CA THR A 52 -13.33 2.03 -13.28
C THR A 52 -14.06 2.55 -12.05
N THR A 53 -13.33 2.89 -10.98
CA THR A 53 -13.89 3.26 -9.69
C THR A 53 -13.27 4.52 -9.13
N SER A 54 -14.09 5.35 -8.49
CA SER A 54 -13.65 6.55 -7.77
C SER A 54 -13.33 6.27 -6.29
N ALA A 55 -13.58 5.05 -5.82
CA ALA A 55 -13.30 4.69 -4.45
C ALA A 55 -11.79 4.48 -4.23
N MET A 56 -11.24 5.09 -3.18
CA MET A 56 -9.83 4.89 -2.80
C MET A 56 -9.57 3.48 -2.26
N PHE A 57 -10.56 2.83 -1.66
CA PHE A 57 -10.41 1.47 -1.13
C PHE A 57 -11.08 0.46 -2.06
N LEU A 58 -10.26 -0.40 -2.69
CA LEU A 58 -10.69 -1.41 -3.65
C LEU A 58 -11.08 -2.76 -3.01
N LYS A 59 -10.96 -2.87 -1.67
CA LYS A 59 -11.18 -4.12 -0.92
C LYS A 59 -10.32 -5.26 -1.48
N ALA A 60 -10.80 -6.48 -1.37
CA ALA A 60 -10.20 -7.69 -1.92
C ALA A 60 -10.27 -7.70 -3.45
N ILE A 61 -9.11 -7.62 -4.10
CA ILE A 61 -8.98 -7.64 -5.57
C ILE A 61 -8.50 -8.98 -6.12
N ASP A 62 -7.79 -9.77 -5.32
CA ASP A 62 -7.24 -11.07 -5.71
C ASP A 62 -7.10 -11.98 -4.48
N LYS A 63 -7.00 -13.29 -4.70
CA LYS A 63 -6.84 -14.32 -3.66
C LYS A 63 -5.85 -15.39 -4.10
N PHE A 64 -4.87 -15.66 -3.24
CA PHE A 64 -3.87 -16.71 -3.47
C PHE A 64 -3.63 -17.53 -2.20
N ASN A 65 -3.74 -18.85 -2.28
CA ASN A 65 -3.53 -19.78 -1.16
C ASN A 65 -4.28 -19.41 0.14
N GLY A 66 -5.51 -18.87 0.02
CA GLY A 66 -6.32 -18.43 1.16
C GLY A 66 -5.94 -17.07 1.74
N LEU A 67 -4.87 -16.45 1.24
CA LEU A 67 -4.56 -15.04 1.47
C LEU A 67 -5.32 -14.16 0.49
N VAL A 68 -5.67 -12.97 0.94
CA VAL A 68 -6.42 -11.96 0.20
C VAL A 68 -5.51 -10.77 -0.06
N VAL A 69 -5.55 -10.25 -1.28
CA VAL A 69 -4.88 -9.00 -1.66
C VAL A 69 -5.90 -7.87 -1.58
N SER A 70 -5.73 -7.00 -0.59
CA SER A 70 -6.52 -5.78 -0.45
C SER A 70 -5.72 -4.57 -0.89
N VAL A 71 -6.39 -3.63 -1.58
CA VAL A 71 -5.71 -2.48 -2.18
C VAL A 71 -6.39 -1.16 -1.84
N TYR A 72 -5.55 -0.16 -1.56
CA TYR A 72 -5.94 1.22 -1.39
C TYR A 72 -5.13 2.09 -2.37
N VAL A 73 -5.82 2.89 -3.16
CA VAL A 73 -5.23 3.77 -4.17
C VAL A 73 -5.38 5.21 -3.71
N THR A 74 -4.29 5.97 -3.73
CA THR A 74 -4.34 7.41 -3.46
C THR A 74 -5.00 8.13 -4.64
N ALA A 75 -5.89 9.07 -4.38
CA ALA A 75 -6.79 9.65 -5.38
C ALA A 75 -6.07 10.47 -6.47
N ASP A 76 -6.23 10.08 -7.76
CA ASP A 76 -6.09 10.97 -8.95
C ASP A 76 -7.26 10.91 -9.93
N HIS A 77 -8.43 10.34 -9.59
CA HIS A 77 -9.47 10.21 -10.61
C HIS A 77 -10.28 11.50 -10.87
N ILE A 78 -9.75 12.69 -10.51
CA ILE A 78 -10.36 14.00 -10.77
C ILE A 78 -9.27 15.06 -11.00
N LEU A 79 -8.36 14.84 -11.93
CA LEU A 79 -7.53 15.94 -12.44
C LEU A 79 -7.22 15.77 -13.92
N ASN A 80 -8.28 15.66 -14.73
CA ASN A 80 -8.34 16.32 -16.02
C ASN A 80 -8.29 17.86 -15.83
N ILE A 81 -7.25 18.39 -15.17
CA ILE A 81 -6.97 19.82 -15.20
C ILE A 81 -5.68 20.03 -15.95
N SER A 82 -5.86 20.67 -17.09
CA SER A 82 -4.93 21.29 -17.99
C SER A 82 -3.97 22.30 -17.31
N LYS A 83 -3.28 21.94 -16.21
CA LYS A 83 -2.34 22.83 -15.51
C LYS A 83 -0.94 22.21 -15.33
N PRO A 84 0.13 22.95 -15.70
CA PRO A 84 1.50 22.47 -15.64
C PRO A 84 2.04 22.61 -14.21
N ILE A 85 1.64 21.73 -13.31
CA ILE A 85 2.34 21.54 -12.03
C ILE A 85 2.88 20.12 -12.04
N HIS A 86 4.02 19.93 -12.71
CA HIS A 86 4.73 18.65 -12.83
C HIS A 86 5.03 17.97 -11.47
N PHE A 87 5.07 18.74 -10.38
CA PHE A 87 5.34 18.20 -9.04
C PHE A 87 4.12 17.49 -8.42
N LEU A 88 2.89 17.94 -8.71
CA LEU A 88 1.68 17.34 -8.15
C LEU A 88 1.33 16.04 -8.89
N HIS A 89 1.46 16.00 -10.23
CA HIS A 89 1.19 14.80 -11.05
C HIS A 89 2.07 13.58 -10.68
N PHE A 90 3.27 13.80 -10.15
CA PHE A 90 4.14 12.68 -9.77
C PHE A 90 3.65 11.92 -8.51
N ILE A 91 2.81 12.55 -7.69
CA ILE A 91 2.38 12.05 -6.37
C ILE A 91 1.17 11.10 -6.48
N ILE A 92 0.46 11.08 -7.61
CA ILE A 92 -0.97 10.75 -7.62
C ILE A 92 -1.33 9.30 -7.99
N HIS A 93 -0.36 8.41 -8.16
CA HIS A 93 -0.62 6.99 -8.45
C HIS A 93 0.08 6.04 -7.49
N THR A 94 0.10 6.39 -6.21
CA THR A 94 0.64 5.51 -5.18
C THR A 94 -0.41 4.46 -4.78
N ARG A 95 -0.01 3.19 -4.80
CA ARG A 95 -0.86 2.04 -4.51
C ARG A 95 -0.37 1.38 -3.23
N PHE A 96 -1.27 1.21 -2.29
CA PHE A 96 -1.02 0.61 -0.99
C PHE A 96 -1.63 -0.77 -1.08
N MET A 97 -0.82 -1.81 -0.97
CA MET A 97 -1.26 -3.18 -1.16
C MET A 97 -0.94 -3.99 0.09
N LEU A 98 -1.91 -4.78 0.53
CA LEU A 98 -1.81 -5.62 1.71
C LEU A 98 -2.21 -7.04 1.34
N LEU A 99 -1.30 -7.99 1.56
CA LEU A 99 -1.60 -9.41 1.56
C LEU A 99 -1.95 -9.81 3.00
N HIS A 100 -3.13 -10.37 3.24
CA HIS A 100 -3.56 -10.74 4.59
C HIS A 100 -4.52 -11.94 4.60
N ASP A 101 -4.70 -12.56 5.76
CA ASP A 101 -5.75 -13.54 6.03
C ASP A 101 -6.96 -12.95 6.81
N SER A 102 -6.83 -11.69 7.25
CA SER A 102 -7.82 -11.00 8.08
C SER A 102 -9.18 -10.89 7.39
N ARG A 103 -10.24 -11.02 8.18
CA ARG A 103 -11.65 -11.01 7.73
C ARG A 103 -12.36 -9.66 7.97
N SER A 104 -11.65 -8.66 8.51
CA SER A 104 -12.23 -7.36 8.88
C SER A 104 -11.88 -6.29 7.84
N ASP A 105 -12.75 -6.09 6.86
CA ASP A 105 -12.60 -5.04 5.84
C ASP A 105 -12.51 -3.64 6.45
N ASP A 106 -13.24 -3.38 7.55
CA ASP A 106 -13.23 -2.09 8.23
C ASP A 106 -11.89 -1.80 8.92
N GLY A 107 -11.27 -2.83 9.53
CA GLY A 107 -9.94 -2.71 10.15
C GLY A 107 -8.86 -2.42 9.11
N ILE A 108 -8.90 -3.14 7.98
CA ILE A 108 -7.98 -2.94 6.85
C ILE A 108 -8.15 -1.54 6.25
N LYS A 109 -9.40 -1.08 6.09
CA LYS A 109 -9.67 0.27 5.59
C LYS A 109 -9.12 1.34 6.54
N SER A 110 -9.32 1.20 7.85
CA SER A 110 -8.78 2.12 8.86
C SER A 110 -7.25 2.14 8.82
N PHE A 111 -6.61 0.96 8.73
CA PHE A 111 -5.17 0.83 8.58
C PHE A 111 -4.65 1.62 7.37
N PHE A 112 -5.25 1.43 6.20
CA PHE A 112 -4.84 2.16 4.99
C PHE A 112 -5.01 3.67 5.12
N GLN A 113 -6.12 4.13 5.73
CA GLN A 113 -6.35 5.55 5.95
C GLN A 113 -5.31 6.18 6.89
N GLU A 114 -4.99 5.52 8.01
CA GLU A 114 -3.99 6.00 8.97
C GLU A 114 -2.57 6.00 8.36
N VAL A 115 -2.21 4.97 7.58
CA VAL A 115 -0.92 4.94 6.86
C VAL A 115 -0.87 5.98 5.74
N HIS A 116 -1.98 6.23 5.05
CA HIS A 116 -2.06 7.27 4.01
C HIS A 116 -1.80 8.66 4.59
N GLU A 117 -2.37 8.99 5.75
CA GLU A 117 -2.10 10.25 6.44
C GLU A 117 -0.60 10.38 6.83
N LEU A 118 0.00 9.29 7.31
CA LEU A 118 1.43 9.24 7.63
C LEU A 118 2.31 9.41 6.38
N TYR A 119 1.90 8.82 5.26
CA TYR A 119 2.57 8.95 3.97
C TYR A 119 2.52 10.41 3.47
N ILE A 120 1.36 11.07 3.55
CA ILE A 120 1.22 12.50 3.21
C ILE A 120 2.17 13.35 4.06
N LYS A 121 2.25 13.11 5.37
CA LYS A 121 3.18 13.84 6.25
C LYS A 121 4.64 13.68 5.82
N SER A 122 5.00 12.48 5.33
CA SER A 122 6.34 12.23 4.78
C SER A 122 6.59 12.97 3.47
N LEU A 123 5.57 13.07 2.61
CA LEU A 123 5.62 13.83 1.36
C LEU A 123 5.72 15.35 1.58
N LEU A 124 5.14 15.87 2.65
CA LEU A 124 5.23 17.29 3.01
C LEU A 124 6.62 17.71 3.50
N ASN A 125 7.51 16.75 3.74
CA ASN A 125 8.90 17.05 4.05
C ASN A 125 9.63 17.54 2.78
N PRO A 126 10.14 18.79 2.74
CA PRO A 126 10.81 19.34 1.56
C PRO A 126 12.10 18.58 1.18
N LEU A 127 12.65 17.76 2.08
CA LEU A 127 13.82 16.92 1.82
C LEU A 127 13.46 15.54 1.25
N TYR A 128 12.18 15.18 1.24
CA TYR A 128 11.74 13.90 0.69
C TYR A 128 11.60 14.03 -0.83
N LEU A 129 12.32 13.16 -1.55
CA LEU A 129 12.19 13.07 -3.00
C LEU A 129 10.97 12.19 -3.33
N PRO A 130 9.96 12.70 -4.03
CA PRO A 130 8.83 11.88 -4.45
C PRO A 130 9.30 10.63 -5.19
N GLY A 131 8.72 9.47 -4.86
CA GLY A 131 9.07 8.18 -5.48
C GLY A 131 10.39 7.56 -4.99
N SER A 132 11.13 8.23 -4.10
CA SER A 132 12.26 7.61 -3.39
C SER A 132 11.78 6.62 -2.32
N ARG A 133 12.63 5.66 -1.97
CA ARG A 133 12.32 4.67 -0.92
C ARG A 133 12.13 5.38 0.42
N ILE A 134 11.08 5.03 1.15
CA ILE A 134 10.84 5.49 2.52
C ILE A 134 11.75 4.70 3.45
N THR A 135 12.74 5.36 4.05
CA THR A 135 13.74 4.75 4.95
C THR A 135 13.63 5.24 6.40
N SER A 136 12.60 6.04 6.70
CA SER A 136 12.41 6.64 8.03
C SER A 136 12.03 5.59 9.07
N SER A 137 12.84 5.47 10.14
CA SER A 137 12.54 4.57 11.27
C SER A 137 11.27 4.97 12.03
N HIS A 138 10.96 6.27 12.07
CA HIS A 138 9.71 6.77 12.65
C HIS A 138 8.49 6.27 11.88
N PHE A 139 8.58 6.29 10.54
CA PHE A 139 7.51 5.79 9.68
C PHE A 139 7.28 4.30 9.93
N ASP A 140 8.36 3.51 9.95
CA ASP A 140 8.30 2.07 10.17
C ASP A 140 7.69 1.68 11.53
N THR A 141 8.14 2.34 12.60
CA THR A 141 7.60 2.12 13.96
C THR A 141 6.10 2.41 14.02
N LYS A 142 5.65 3.46 13.34
CA LYS A 142 4.23 3.84 13.27
C LYS A 142 3.42 2.83 12.47
N VAL A 143 3.87 2.42 11.29
CA VAL A 143 3.19 1.40 10.48
C VAL A 143 3.05 0.10 11.27
N GLY A 144 4.12 -0.37 11.92
CA GLY A 144 4.07 -1.57 12.77
C GLY A 144 3.09 -1.45 13.94
N ALA A 145 2.92 -0.26 14.53
CA ALA A 145 1.93 -0.04 15.57
C ALA A 145 0.48 -0.04 15.04
N LEU A 146 0.25 0.58 13.88
CA LEU A 146 -1.05 0.60 13.20
C LEU A 146 -1.49 -0.78 12.77
N ALA A 147 -0.55 -1.56 12.26
CA ALA A 147 -0.69 -2.96 11.91
C ALA A 147 -1.21 -3.78 13.10
N ARG A 148 -0.54 -3.73 14.25
CA ARG A 148 -0.96 -4.46 15.46
C ARG A 148 -2.32 -4.04 16.01
N LYS A 149 -2.77 -2.82 15.71
CA LYS A 149 -4.04 -2.27 16.17
C LYS A 149 -5.21 -2.69 15.28
N SER A 150 -4.98 -2.79 13.96
CA SER A 150 -6.06 -2.76 12.96
C SER A 150 -6.18 -4.03 12.11
N LEU A 151 -5.15 -4.89 12.10
CA LEU A 151 -5.06 -6.10 11.29
C LEU A 151 -5.08 -7.36 12.17
#